data_AF-M1AX79-F1
#
_entry.id   AF-M1AX79-F1
#
_cell.length_a   1.000
_cell.length_b   1.000
_cell.length_c   1.000
_cell.angle_alpha   90.00
_cell.angle_beta   90.00
_cell.angle_gamma   90.00
#
_symmetry.space_group_name_H-M   'P 1'
#
loop_
_entity.id
_entity.type
_entity.pdbx_description
1 polymer ?
#
loop_
_entity_poly.entity_id
_entity_poly.type
_entity_poly.pdbx_seq_one_letter_code
_entity_poly.pdbx_strand_id
1 'polypeptide(L)'
;MGSISALHYLKPTRTANGTSLFNFSKNRISQLPVAFRSYTVKSSVLEPPDVPRLAETARISLNSQEIEEFAPKIRQVIDWFGQLQAVDLQSIEPAIRADTEGDNLRGDVPEKFENREELISAVPSFENPYIKVPKVLNKE
;
A
#
# COMPACT_ATOMS: atom_id res chain seq x y z
N MET A 1 29.19 -18.74 -59.84
CA MET A 1 27.84 -18.94 -59.29
C MET A 1 27.92 -18.76 -57.79
N GLY A 2 27.36 -17.66 -57.29
CA GLY A 2 27.35 -17.33 -55.87
C GLY A 2 26.34 -16.22 -55.67
N SER A 3 25.13 -16.61 -55.30
CA SER A 3 24.03 -15.73 -54.87
C SER A 3 23.28 -16.52 -53.82
N ILE A 4 23.05 -15.90 -52.66
CA ILE A 4 21.74 -15.78 -52.03
C ILE A 4 21.89 -14.66 -50.99
N SER A 5 21.39 -13.48 -51.36
CA SER A 5 20.91 -12.48 -50.40
C SER A 5 19.73 -13.05 -49.64
N ALA A 6 19.76 -12.99 -48.31
CA ALA A 6 18.60 -13.21 -47.46
C ALA A 6 18.21 -11.88 -46.80
N LEU A 7 17.35 -11.15 -47.50
CA LEU A 7 16.49 -10.10 -46.95
C LEU A 7 15.23 -10.77 -46.39
N HIS A 8 14.95 -10.59 -45.09
CA HIS A 8 13.63 -10.64 -44.41
C HIS A 8 13.88 -10.92 -42.92
N TYR A 9 13.33 -10.25 -41.91
CA TYR A 9 12.23 -9.29 -41.77
C TYR A 9 12.53 -8.49 -40.48
N LEU A 10 12.83 -7.19 -40.57
CA LEU A 10 12.75 -6.29 -39.42
C LEU A 10 11.32 -5.73 -39.36
N LYS A 11 10.69 -5.85 -38.19
CA LYS A 11 9.33 -5.35 -37.93
C LYS A 11 9.26 -3.85 -38.23
N PRO A 12 8.22 -3.37 -38.94
CA PRO A 12 8.08 -1.95 -39.26
C PRO A 12 7.78 -1.13 -38.01
N THR A 13 8.57 -0.07 -37.80
CA THR A 13 8.23 1.05 -36.92
C THR A 13 7.04 1.79 -37.53
N ARG A 14 5.85 1.65 -36.94
CA ARG A 14 4.67 2.40 -37.36
C ARG A 14 4.81 3.85 -36.91
N THR A 15 5.27 4.69 -37.82
CA THR A 15 4.97 6.13 -37.83
C THR A 15 3.46 6.30 -37.96
N ALA A 16 2.85 6.98 -36.99
CA ALA A 16 1.48 7.45 -37.10
C ALA A 16 1.54 8.98 -37.10
N ASN A 17 1.56 9.56 -38.30
CA ASN A 17 1.08 10.92 -38.52
C ASN A 17 -0.42 10.92 -38.23
N GLY A 18 -0.78 11.37 -37.04
CA GLY A 18 -2.14 11.70 -36.65
C GLY A 18 -2.18 13.17 -36.31
N THR A 19 -2.86 13.95 -37.13
CA THR A 19 -3.27 15.33 -36.86
C THR A 19 -3.91 15.41 -35.47
N SER A 20 -3.19 16.00 -34.50
CA SER A 20 -3.68 16.24 -33.16
C SER A 20 -4.72 17.35 -33.19
N LEU A 21 -6.00 16.97 -33.18
CA LEU A 21 -7.12 17.85 -32.84
C LEU A 21 -7.56 17.62 -31.39
N PHE A 22 -6.60 17.59 -30.47
CA PHE A 22 -6.90 17.67 -29.05
C PHE A 22 -6.46 19.03 -28.53
N ASN A 23 -7.43 19.95 -28.45
CA ASN A 23 -7.30 21.15 -27.63
C ASN A 23 -7.25 20.71 -26.17
N PHE A 24 -6.04 20.56 -25.64
CA PHE A 24 -5.83 20.53 -24.20
C PHE A 24 -6.20 21.91 -23.66
N SER A 25 -7.43 22.04 -23.14
CA SER A 25 -7.75 23.14 -22.24
C SER A 25 -6.73 23.07 -21.12
N LYS A 26 -5.92 24.13 -20.98
CA LYS A 26 -5.10 24.39 -19.80
C LYS A 26 -6.06 24.61 -18.63
N ASN A 27 -6.62 23.55 -18.11
CA ASN A 27 -7.17 23.56 -16.77
C ASN A 27 -5.94 23.62 -15.86
N ARG A 28 -5.60 24.86 -15.47
CA ARG A 28 -4.95 25.10 -14.19
C ARG A 28 -5.75 24.29 -13.17
N ILE A 29 -5.22 23.15 -12.77
CA ILE A 29 -5.61 22.52 -11.52
C ILE A 29 -5.11 23.49 -10.46
N SER A 30 -5.95 24.48 -10.16
CA SER A 30 -5.89 25.23 -8.94
C SER A 30 -5.84 24.19 -7.83
N GLN A 31 -4.69 24.15 -7.17
CA GLN A 31 -4.37 23.37 -5.97
C GLN A 31 -5.66 22.87 -5.31
N LEU A 32 -5.99 21.60 -5.52
CA LEU A 32 -7.06 21.00 -4.74
C LEU A 32 -6.60 21.11 -3.28
N PRO A 33 -7.41 21.69 -2.38
CA PRO A 33 -6.99 21.84 -1.00
C PRO A 33 -6.82 20.44 -0.44
N VAL A 34 -5.57 20.03 -0.21
CA VAL A 34 -5.28 18.85 0.60
C VAL A 34 -5.84 19.20 1.97
N ALA A 35 -6.96 18.58 2.34
CA ALA A 35 -7.65 18.87 3.58
C ALA A 35 -6.65 18.74 4.72
N PHE A 36 -6.34 19.86 5.38
CA PHE A 36 -5.51 19.88 6.57
C PHE A 36 -6.26 19.10 7.65
N ARG A 37 -5.90 17.82 7.82
CA ARG A 37 -6.42 17.01 8.91
C ARG A 37 -5.82 17.58 10.18
N SER A 38 -6.67 18.14 11.05
CA SER A 38 -6.22 18.55 12.38
C SER A 38 -5.95 17.29 13.21
N TYR A 39 -4.69 17.08 13.57
CA TYR A 39 -4.29 16.00 14.47
C TYR A 39 -4.36 16.52 15.90
N THR A 40 -5.42 16.16 16.64
CA THR A 40 -5.46 16.42 18.09
C THR A 40 -4.61 15.37 18.80
N VAL A 41 -3.55 15.81 19.48
CA VAL A 41 -2.77 14.96 20.38
C VAL A 41 -3.58 14.77 21.66
N LYS A 42 -4.11 13.55 21.87
CA LYS A 42 -4.58 13.14 23.20
C LYS A 42 -3.37 12.68 24.01
N SER A 43 -2.86 13.53 24.90
CA SER A 43 -1.85 13.11 25.89
C SER A 43 -2.56 12.39 27.03
N SER A 44 -2.64 11.07 26.98
CA SER A 44 -3.06 10.26 28.13
C SER A 44 -1.88 9.46 28.66
N VAL A 45 -1.82 9.33 29.99
CA VAL A 45 -1.02 8.32 30.69
C VAL A 45 -1.28 6.98 29.99
N LEU A 46 -0.21 6.32 29.54
CA LEU A 46 -0.31 5.08 28.78
C LEU A 46 -0.73 3.97 29.73
N GLU A 47 -1.98 3.52 29.65
CA GLU A 47 -2.40 2.29 30.29
C GLU A 47 -1.57 1.13 29.71
N PRO A 48 -1.20 0.13 30.54
CA PRO A 48 -0.50 -1.06 30.04
C PRO A 48 -1.28 -1.68 28.87
N PRO A 49 -0.61 -2.03 27.76
CA PRO A 49 -1.29 -2.59 26.60
C PRO A 49 -1.90 -3.94 26.93
N ASP A 50 -3.15 -4.13 26.51
CA ASP A 50 -3.82 -5.42 26.51
C ASP A 50 -3.26 -6.30 25.37
N VAL A 51 -2.32 -7.17 25.71
CA VAL A 51 -1.64 -8.07 24.76
C VAL A 51 -2.62 -8.99 24.03
N PRO A 52 -3.58 -9.68 24.70
CA PRO A 52 -4.64 -10.42 24.02
C PRO A 52 -5.38 -9.61 22.97
N ARG A 53 -5.80 -8.38 23.29
CA ARG A 53 -6.54 -7.53 22.36
C ARG A 53 -5.67 -7.07 21.17
N LEU A 54 -4.39 -6.78 21.42
CA LEU A 54 -3.44 -6.44 20.36
C LEU A 54 -3.22 -7.62 19.40
N ALA A 55 -3.08 -8.83 19.93
CA ALA A 55 -2.92 -10.04 19.14
C ALA A 55 -4.15 -10.30 18.26
N GLU A 56 -5.36 -10.13 18.80
CA GLU A 56 -6.60 -10.24 18.02
C GLU A 56 -6.65 -9.23 16.87
N THR A 57 -6.27 -7.97 17.15
CA THR A 57 -6.24 -6.89 16.15
C THR A 57 -5.24 -7.20 15.02
N ALA A 58 -4.08 -7.77 15.37
CA ALA A 58 -3.06 -8.17 14.43
C ALA A 58 -3.30 -9.54 13.76
N ARG A 59 -4.39 -10.25 14.12
CA ARG A 59 -4.68 -11.63 13.69
C ARG A 59 -3.56 -12.62 14.03
N ILE A 60 -2.91 -12.42 15.18
CA ILE A 60 -1.88 -13.31 15.73
C ILE A 60 -2.52 -14.16 16.81
N SER A 61 -2.39 -15.49 16.70
CA SER A 61 -2.84 -16.41 17.75
C SER A 61 -1.73 -16.57 18.78
N LEU A 62 -2.02 -16.29 20.05
CA LEU A 62 -1.09 -16.45 21.17
C LEU A 62 -1.71 -17.37 22.23
N ASN A 63 -0.89 -18.17 22.88
CA ASN A 63 -1.26 -18.92 24.07
C ASN A 63 -0.98 -18.11 25.36
N SER A 64 -1.49 -18.58 26.50
CA SER A 64 -1.34 -17.87 27.78
C SER A 64 0.12 -17.68 28.22
N GLN A 65 1.00 -18.65 27.95
CA GLN A 65 2.42 -18.56 28.31
C GLN A 65 3.14 -17.51 27.45
N GLU A 66 2.83 -17.46 26.15
CA GLU A 66 3.36 -16.45 25.23
C GLU A 66 2.89 -15.04 25.63
N ILE A 67 1.64 -14.91 26.08
CA ILE A 67 1.12 -13.62 26.58
C ILE A 67 1.93 -13.14 27.79
N GLU A 68 2.18 -14.02 28.76
CA GLU A 68 2.99 -13.71 29.95
C GLU A 68 4.44 -13.35 29.58
N GLU A 69 5.01 -14.01 28.57
CA GLU A 69 6.36 -13.74 28.09
C GLU A 69 6.47 -12.41 27.33
N PHE A 70 5.49 -12.10 26.47
CA PHE A 70 5.55 -10.92 25.59
C PHE A 70 5.08 -9.64 26.27
N ALA A 71 4.17 -9.72 27.26
CA ALA A 71 3.68 -8.55 27.98
C ALA A 71 4.78 -7.63 28.54
N PRO A 72 5.80 -8.10 29.28
CA PRO A 72 6.85 -7.23 29.78
C PRO A 72 7.73 -6.65 28.66
N LYS A 73 7.96 -7.41 27.58
CA LYS A 73 8.77 -6.95 26.43
C LYS A 73 8.09 -5.80 25.69
N ILE A 74 6.79 -5.93 25.43
CA ILE A 74 5.99 -4.88 24.78
C ILE A 74 5.94 -3.64 25.68
N ARG A 75 5.76 -3.83 26.98
CA ARG A 75 5.78 -2.73 27.95
C ARG A 75 7.09 -1.95 27.91
N GLN A 76 8.23 -2.63 27.88
CA GLN A 76 9.54 -1.98 27.79
C GLN A 76 9.68 -1.11 26.52
N VAL A 77 9.16 -1.60 25.38
CA VAL A 77 9.18 -0.83 24.12
C VAL A 77 8.31 0.42 24.24
N ILE A 78 7.10 0.29 24.79
CA ILE A 78 6.19 1.43 24.99
C ILE A 78 6.79 2.45 25.96
N ASP A 79 7.36 2.00 27.06
CA ASP A 79 8.01 2.88 28.05
C ASP A 79 9.18 3.66 27.40
N TRP A 80 9.95 3.02 26.51
CA TRP A 80 10.99 3.68 25.73
C TRP A 80 10.43 4.74 24.78
N PHE A 81 9.37 4.42 24.01
CA PHE A 81 8.69 5.40 23.16
C PHE A 81 8.01 6.53 23.96
N GLY A 82 7.62 6.28 25.22
CA GLY A 82 7.05 7.26 26.13
C GLY A 82 7.96 8.48 26.36
N GLN A 83 9.28 8.32 26.18
CA GLN A 83 10.24 9.43 26.26
C GLN A 83 9.94 10.56 25.24
N LEU A 84 9.33 10.23 24.10
CA LEU A 84 8.97 11.21 23.07
C LEU A 84 7.85 12.17 23.52
N GLN A 85 7.08 11.82 24.55
CA GLN A 85 6.01 12.69 25.10
C GLN A 85 6.56 13.94 25.79
N ALA A 86 7.85 13.95 26.17
CA ALA A 86 8.49 15.11 26.78
C ALA A 86 8.87 16.21 25.76
N VAL A 87 8.77 15.93 24.46
CA VAL A 87 9.13 16.87 23.40
C VAL A 87 7.93 17.74 23.02
N ASP A 88 8.13 19.06 22.97
CA ASP A 88 7.11 20.00 22.50
C ASP A 88 6.98 19.95 20.96
N LEU A 89 5.77 19.67 20.48
CA LEU A 89 5.43 19.52 19.07
C LEU A 89 4.29 20.48 18.64
N GLN A 90 3.86 21.43 19.50
CA GLN A 90 2.68 22.27 19.23
C GLN A 90 2.78 23.10 17.95
N SER A 91 3.99 23.45 17.51
CA SER A 91 4.24 24.30 16.34
C SER A 91 4.85 23.55 15.15
N ILE A 92 4.86 22.22 15.17
CA ILE A 92 5.51 21.40 14.13
C ILE A 92 4.45 20.59 13.38
N GLU A 93 4.46 20.72 12.06
CA GLU A 93 3.61 19.92 11.19
C GLU A 93 4.10 18.46 11.09
N PRO A 94 3.21 17.45 11.11
CA PRO A 94 3.62 16.06 10.96
C PRO A 94 4.29 15.77 9.62
N ALA A 95 5.41 15.06 9.65
CA ALA A 95 6.10 14.59 8.46
C ALA A 95 5.41 13.34 7.89
N ILE A 96 4.65 13.49 6.79
CA ILE A 96 3.90 12.40 6.15
C ILE A 96 4.75 11.58 5.18
N ARG A 97 5.69 12.25 4.49
CA ARG A 97 6.64 11.65 3.54
C ARG A 97 8.00 12.30 3.67
N ALA A 98 9.06 11.55 3.38
CA ALA A 98 10.42 12.09 3.34
C ALA A 98 10.71 12.85 2.04
N ASP A 99 10.02 12.47 0.96
CA ASP A 99 10.07 13.08 -0.36
C ASP A 99 8.82 13.92 -0.65
N THR A 100 9.01 15.04 -1.33
CA THR A 100 7.94 15.98 -1.70
C THR A 100 7.57 15.84 -3.17
N GLU A 101 7.53 14.61 -3.69
CA GLU A 101 7.10 14.41 -5.08
C GLU A 101 5.57 14.46 -5.16
N GLY A 102 5.09 15.40 -5.98
CA GLY A 102 3.68 15.72 -6.19
C GLY A 102 2.90 14.67 -6.98
N ASP A 103 1.66 15.03 -7.31
CA ASP A 103 0.60 14.24 -7.96
C ASP A 103 1.08 13.09 -8.88
N ASN A 104 1.38 11.95 -8.26
CA ASN A 104 1.66 10.69 -8.94
C ASN A 104 0.34 10.02 -9.33
N LEU A 105 -0.34 10.59 -10.31
CA LEU A 105 -1.57 10.04 -10.85
C LEU A 105 -1.26 9.01 -11.94
N ARG A 106 -1.77 7.79 -11.78
CA ARG A 106 -1.82 6.80 -12.85
C ARG A 106 -2.80 7.26 -13.93
N GLY A 107 -2.44 7.14 -15.20
CA GLY A 107 -3.36 7.36 -16.31
C GLY A 107 -4.55 6.40 -16.27
N ASP A 108 -5.70 6.84 -16.79
CA ASP A 108 -6.91 6.01 -16.93
C ASP A 108 -6.89 5.27 -18.29
N VAL A 109 -6.00 4.28 -18.40
CA VAL A 109 -5.84 3.46 -19.60
C VAL A 109 -5.99 1.99 -19.20
N PRO A 110 -6.87 1.21 -19.86
CA PRO A 110 -7.04 -0.20 -19.52
C PRO A 110 -5.83 -1.02 -19.96
N GLU A 111 -5.31 -1.83 -19.05
CA GLU A 111 -4.22 -2.78 -19.32
C GLU A 111 -4.73 -4.21 -19.13
N LYS A 112 -4.27 -5.13 -19.99
CA LYS A 112 -4.55 -6.57 -19.86
C LYS A 112 -3.46 -7.22 -19.02
N PHE A 113 -3.87 -8.04 -18.05
CA PHE A 113 -2.98 -8.84 -17.24
C PHE A 113 -3.04 -10.30 -17.73
N GLU A 114 -1.95 -10.78 -18.31
CA GLU A 114 -1.89 -12.11 -18.95
C GLU A 114 -1.41 -13.21 -17.98
N ASN A 115 -0.79 -12.86 -16.86
CA ASN A 115 -0.13 -13.82 -15.95
C ASN A 115 -1.10 -14.45 -14.93
N ARG A 116 -2.29 -14.87 -15.37
CA ARG A 116 -3.31 -15.43 -14.46
C ARG A 116 -2.86 -16.75 -13.84
N GLU A 117 -2.22 -17.61 -14.63
CA GLU A 117 -1.76 -18.93 -14.20
C GLU A 117 -0.69 -18.83 -13.09
N GLU A 118 0.20 -17.85 -13.19
CA GLU A 118 1.22 -17.55 -12.17
C GLU A 118 0.60 -17.05 -10.86
N LEU A 119 -0.44 -16.22 -10.94
CA LEU A 119 -1.15 -15.75 -9.76
C LEU A 119 -1.84 -16.90 -9.02
N ILE A 120 -2.46 -17.83 -9.77
CA ILE A 120 -3.18 -18.97 -9.20
C ILE A 120 -2.23 -20.00 -8.60
N SER A 121 -1.07 -20.22 -9.20
CA SER A 121 -0.08 -21.15 -8.66
C SER A 121 0.50 -20.70 -7.30
N ALA A 122 0.44 -19.40 -6.99
CA ALA A 122 0.82 -18.85 -5.69
C ALA A 122 -0.26 -19.02 -4.60
N VAL A 123 -1.49 -19.39 -4.97
CA VAL A 123 -2.61 -19.51 -4.03
C VAL A 123 -2.67 -20.92 -3.42
N PRO A 124 -2.70 -21.07 -2.08
CA PRO A 124 -2.72 -22.38 -1.44
C PRO A 124 -3.94 -23.26 -1.77
N SER A 125 -5.12 -22.66 -1.99
CA SER A 125 -6.34 -23.38 -2.31
C SER A 125 -7.24 -22.57 -3.24
N PHE A 126 -7.61 -23.16 -4.37
CA PHE A 126 -8.47 -22.54 -5.36
C PHE A 126 -9.36 -23.59 -6.04
N GLU A 127 -10.48 -23.15 -6.57
CA GLU A 127 -11.41 -23.93 -7.38
C GLU A 127 -11.80 -23.04 -8.58
N ASN A 128 -11.23 -23.32 -9.74
CA ASN A 128 -11.27 -22.41 -10.90
C ASN A 128 -12.71 -21.90 -11.18
N PRO A 129 -12.95 -20.57 -11.24
CA PRO A 129 -12.00 -19.44 -11.21
C PRO A 129 -11.75 -18.78 -9.83
N TYR A 130 -12.19 -19.37 -8.72
CA TYR A 130 -12.25 -18.75 -7.39
C TYR A 130 -11.13 -19.18 -6.44
N ILE A 131 -10.78 -18.29 -5.50
CA ILE A 131 -9.95 -18.63 -4.34
C ILE A 131 -10.85 -19.22 -3.26
N LYS A 132 -10.44 -20.36 -2.69
CA LYS A 132 -11.21 -21.03 -1.66
C LYS A 132 -10.81 -20.50 -0.28
N VAL A 133 -11.77 -19.95 0.44
CA VAL A 133 -11.59 -19.48 1.83
C VAL A 133 -12.55 -20.21 2.78
N PRO A 134 -12.21 -20.35 4.07
CA PRO A 134 -13.15 -20.81 5.07
C PRO A 134 -14.41 -19.95 5.07
N LYS A 135 -15.57 -20.59 5.27
CA LYS A 135 -16.85 -19.88 5.34
C LYS A 135 -16.82 -18.88 6.49
N VAL A 136 -17.16 -17.63 6.21
CA VAL A 136 -17.34 -16.61 7.25
C VAL A 136 -18.58 -16.98 8.05
N LEU A 137 -18.38 -17.35 9.31
CA LEU A 137 -19.44 -17.51 10.29
C LEU A 137 -19.47 -16.25 11.13
N ASN A 138 -20.65 -15.65 11.31
CA ASN A 138 -20.80 -14.56 12.27
C ASN A 138 -20.62 -15.16 13.67
N LYS A 139 -19.75 -14.56 14.46
CA LYS A 139 -19.62 -14.85 15.88
C LYS A 139 -20.68 -13.98 16.58
N GLU A 140 -21.70 -14.60 17.17
CA GLU A 140 -22.59 -13.91 18.11
C GLU A 140 -21.82 -13.50 19.37
#